data_AF-A0A6A8H5T2-F1
#
_entry.id   AF-A0A6A8H5T2-F1
#
_cell.length_a   1.000
_cell.length_b   1.000
_cell.length_c   1.000
_cell.angle_alpha   90.00
_cell.angle_beta   90.00
_cell.angle_gamma   90.00
#
_symmetry.space_group_name_H-M   'P 1'
#
loop_
_entity.id
_entity.type
_entity.pdbx_description
1 polymer ?
#
loop_
_entity_poly.entity_id
_entity_poly.type
_entity_poly.pdbx_seq_one_letter_code
_entity_poly.pdbx_strand_id
1 'polypeptide(L)'
;MATFYYPIWWGIAAWPVNNFVKGNDFSGKTVIPFCTSASSGLGQSGDLLADMVGTGNWQDGKRFSSGASSSKVESWVNGLDLK
;
A
#
# COMPACT_ATOMS: atom_id res chain seq x y z
N MET A 1 -2.75 6.85 -11.50
CA MET A 1 -2.96 6.31 -10.15
C MET A 1 -2.46 4.88 -10.10
N ALA A 2 -1.83 4.46 -9.01
CA ALA A 2 -1.46 3.07 -8.76
C ALA A 2 -1.86 2.65 -7.33
N THR A 3 -2.80 1.72 -7.20
CA THR A 3 -3.04 1.01 -5.94
C THR A 3 -2.26 -0.30 -5.96
N PHE A 4 -1.57 -0.62 -4.87
CA PHE A 4 -0.67 -1.77 -4.82
C PHE A 4 -0.85 -2.54 -3.51
N TYR A 5 -0.92 -3.86 -3.64
CA TYR A 5 -1.11 -4.81 -2.55
C TYR A 5 0.18 -5.48 -2.12
N TYR A 6 0.36 -5.67 -0.82
CA TYR A 6 1.38 -6.56 -0.28
C TYR A 6 1.00 -7.13 1.09
N PRO A 7 1.53 -8.31 1.47
CA PRO A 7 1.43 -8.79 2.83
C PRO A 7 2.45 -8.08 3.74
N ILE A 8 2.10 -7.99 5.03
CA ILE A 8 3.04 -7.55 6.07
C ILE A 8 3.82 -8.75 6.61
N TRP A 9 5.15 -8.69 6.51
CA TRP A 9 6.08 -9.62 7.15
C TRP A 9 6.96 -8.87 8.14
N TRP A 10 7.00 -9.34 9.39
CA TRP A 10 7.81 -8.75 10.46
C TRP A 10 7.58 -7.24 10.67
N GLY A 11 6.35 -6.75 10.45
CA GLY A 11 5.97 -5.35 10.67
C GLY A 11 6.21 -4.42 9.49
N ILE A 12 6.74 -4.90 8.37
CA ILE A 12 6.98 -4.13 7.14
C ILE A 12 6.47 -4.88 5.89
N ALA A 13 6.55 -4.25 4.71
CA ALA A 13 6.21 -4.90 3.46
C ALA A 13 7.11 -6.13 3.22
N ALA A 14 6.52 -7.24 2.76
CA ALA A 14 7.27 -8.45 2.45
C ALA A 14 8.37 -8.17 1.41
N TRP A 15 9.59 -8.64 1.66
CA TRP A 15 10.77 -8.30 0.85
C TRP A 15 10.68 -8.54 -0.66
N PRO A 16 9.93 -9.54 -1.19
CA PRO A 16 9.72 -9.67 -2.63
C PRO A 16 9.14 -8.43 -3.31
N VAL A 17 8.39 -7.61 -2.56
CA VAL A 17 7.82 -6.33 -3.01
C VAL A 17 8.91 -5.32 -3.38
N ASN A 18 10.08 -5.38 -2.75
CA ASN A 18 11.16 -4.43 -2.98
C ASN A 18 11.59 -4.43 -4.45
N ASN A 19 11.66 -5.60 -5.08
CA ASN A 19 12.03 -5.71 -6.50
C ASN A 19 10.93 -5.16 -7.40
N PHE A 20 9.66 -5.36 -7.04
CA PHE A 20 8.54 -4.80 -7.79
C PHE A 20 8.60 -3.27 -7.77
N VAL A 21 8.73 -2.65 -6.59
CA VAL A 21 8.73 -1.19 -6.51
C VAL A 21 9.98 -0.55 -7.15
N LYS A 22 11.15 -1.18 -7.03
CA LYS A 22 12.37 -0.71 -7.71
C LYS A 22 12.32 -0.84 -9.23
N GLY A 23 11.53 -1.78 -9.74
CA GLY A 23 11.41 -2.05 -11.18
C GLY A 23 10.38 -1.18 -11.91
N ASN A 24 9.67 -0.28 -11.21
CA ASN A 24 8.59 0.53 -11.79
C ASN A 24 8.84 2.03 -11.57
N ASP A 25 8.39 2.85 -12.52
CA ASP A 25 8.43 4.31 -12.42
C ASP A 25 7.13 4.85 -11.81
N PHE A 26 7.26 5.56 -10.68
CA PHE A 26 6.16 6.17 -9.95
C PHE A 26 6.08 7.69 -10.16
N SER A 27 6.95 8.28 -10.97
CA SER A 27 6.97 9.71 -11.26
C SER A 27 5.61 10.21 -11.74
N GLY A 28 5.11 11.28 -11.09
CA GLY A 28 3.80 11.87 -11.39
C GLY A 28 2.59 11.00 -11.01
N LYS A 29 2.76 9.86 -10.32
CA LYS A 29 1.66 8.99 -9.89
C LYS A 29 1.34 9.18 -8.42
N THR A 30 0.05 9.25 -8.08
CA THR A 30 -0.41 8.99 -6.72
C THR A 30 -0.40 7.49 -6.44
N VAL A 31 0.25 7.09 -5.35
CA VAL A 31 0.41 5.71 -4.91
C VAL A 31 -0.26 5.54 -3.55
N ILE A 32 -1.20 4.61 -3.46
CA ILE A 32 -1.93 4.33 -2.22
C ILE A 32 -1.81 2.83 -1.92
N PRO A 33 -0.92 2.44 -0.99
CA PRO A 33 -0.70 1.04 -0.69
C PRO A 33 -1.85 0.46 0.15
N PHE A 34 -2.06 -0.84 0.04
CA PHE A 34 -2.91 -1.55 0.99
C PHE A 34 -2.31 -2.93 1.30
N CYS A 35 -2.62 -3.44 2.47
CA CYS A 35 -2.05 -4.71 2.93
C CYS A 35 -3.06 -5.59 3.65
N THR A 36 -2.70 -6.87 3.77
CA THR A 36 -3.29 -7.75 4.77
C THR A 36 -2.22 -8.26 5.72
N SER A 37 -2.66 -8.62 6.92
CA SER A 37 -1.84 -9.27 7.93
C SER A 37 -2.73 -10.05 8.89
N ALA A 38 -2.15 -10.86 9.79
CA ALA A 38 -2.89 -11.48 10.87
C ALA A 38 -3.32 -10.44 11.92
N SER A 39 -2.37 -9.71 12.50
CA SER A 39 -2.62 -8.73 13.57
C SER A 39 -1.91 -7.39 13.38
N SER A 40 -0.78 -7.33 12.69
CA SER A 40 0.01 -6.09 12.50
C SER A 40 -0.75 -5.00 11.74
N GLY A 41 -0.57 -3.75 12.15
CA GLY A 41 -1.02 -2.60 11.36
C GLY A 41 -0.22 -2.43 10.05
N LEU A 42 -0.50 -1.34 9.33
CA LEU A 42 0.32 -0.91 8.19
C LEU A 42 1.76 -0.58 8.66
N GLY A 43 1.90 0.05 9.83
CA GLY A 43 3.20 0.45 10.36
C GLY A 43 3.94 1.37 9.38
N GLN A 44 5.26 1.23 9.31
CA GLN A 44 6.11 1.99 8.39
C GLN A 44 6.22 1.34 7.01
N SER A 45 5.37 0.36 6.67
CA SER A 45 5.54 -0.41 5.44
C SER A 45 5.39 0.45 4.19
N GLY A 46 4.46 1.42 4.20
CA GLY A 46 4.27 2.37 3.11
C GLY A 46 5.45 3.32 2.98
N ASP A 47 5.87 3.90 4.10
CA ASP A 47 6.97 4.87 4.17
C ASP A 47 8.29 4.27 3.65
N LEU A 48 8.64 3.06 4.10
CA LEU A 48 9.86 2.38 3.66
C LEU A 48 9.85 2.07 2.16
N LEU A 49 8.68 1.80 1.57
CA LEU A 49 8.56 1.62 0.11
C LEU A 49 8.67 2.96 -0.61
N ALA A 50 8.06 4.01 -0.09
CA ALA A 50 8.16 5.36 -0.64
C ALA A 50 9.63 5.86 -0.64
N ASP A 51 10.33 5.71 0.48
CA ASP A 51 11.74 6.05 0.63
C ASP A 51 12.64 5.25 -0.33
N MET A 52 12.32 3.97 -0.53
CA MET A 52 13.06 3.10 -1.43
C MET A 52 12.92 3.50 -2.90
N VAL A 53 11.75 4.00 -3.29
CA VAL A 53 11.44 4.41 -4.67
C VAL A 53 11.90 5.83 -4.96
N GLY A 54 11.76 6.75 -4.00
CA GLY A 54 12.16 8.15 -4.13
C GLY A 54 11.35 8.99 -5.11
N THR A 55 10.32 8.41 -5.74
CA THR A 55 9.43 9.07 -6.71
C THR A 55 7.96 8.71 -6.48
N GLY A 56 7.06 9.56 -6.96
CA GLY A 56 5.61 9.43 -6.79
C GLY A 56 5.09 10.16 -5.55
N ASN A 57 3.77 10.34 -5.51
CA ASN A 57 3.05 10.90 -4.38
C ASN A 57 2.44 9.77 -3.56
N TRP A 58 3.21 9.27 -2.59
CA TRP A 58 2.79 8.18 -1.70
C TRP A 58 1.89 8.73 -0.59
N GLN A 59 0.71 8.13 -0.44
CA GLN A 59 -0.28 8.50 0.57
C GLN A 59 -0.47 7.38 1.60
N ASP A 60 -1.13 7.71 2.69
CA ASP A 60 -1.47 6.75 3.73
C ASP A 60 -2.29 5.58 3.17
N GLY A 61 -1.80 4.38 3.46
CA GLY A 61 -2.42 3.15 3.02
C GLY A 61 -3.48 2.61 3.98
N LYS A 62 -4.10 1.48 3.59
CA LYS A 62 -5.06 0.76 4.45
C LYS A 62 -4.66 -0.68 4.67
N ARG A 63 -4.69 -1.11 5.94
CA ARG A 63 -4.65 -2.53 6.29
C ARG A 63 -6.06 -3.10 6.35
N PHE A 64 -6.28 -4.18 5.62
CA PHE A 64 -7.48 -5.00 5.69
C PHE A 64 -7.21 -6.26 6.53
N SER A 65 -8.20 -6.67 7.32
CA SER A 65 -8.18 -7.99 7.97
C SER A 65 -8.57 -9.07 6.96
N SER A 66 -8.28 -10.33 7.27
CA SER A 66 -8.64 -11.49 6.44
C SER A 66 -10.16 -11.61 6.16
N GLY A 67 -10.99 -11.05 7.05
CA GLY A 67 -12.45 -11.03 6.93
C GLY A 67 -13.03 -9.70 6.43
N ALA A 68 -12.24 -8.85 5.77
CA ALA A 68 -12.77 -7.60 5.21
C ALA A 68 -13.83 -7.88 4.12
N SER A 69 -15.00 -7.26 4.24
CA SER A 69 -16.06 -7.36 3.22
C SER A 69 -15.74 -6.52 1.99
N SER A 70 -16.33 -6.88 0.85
CA SER A 70 -16.28 -6.06 -0.37
C SER A 70 -16.78 -4.64 -0.13
N SER A 71 -17.90 -4.50 0.59
CA SER A 71 -18.47 -3.19 0.97
C SER A 71 -17.51 -2.30 1.75
N LYS A 72 -16.64 -2.89 2.57
CA LYS A 72 -15.61 -2.15 3.34
C LYS A 72 -14.48 -1.67 2.44
N VAL A 73 -14.11 -2.45 1.44
CA VAL A 73 -13.13 -2.07 0.42
C VAL A 73 -13.71 -0.97 -0.48
N GLU A 74 -14.95 -1.13 -0.94
CA GLU A 74 -15.67 -0.13 -1.76
C GLU A 74 -15.80 1.21 -1.02
N SER A 75 -16.19 1.18 0.25
CA SER A 75 -16.29 2.39 1.08
C SER A 75 -14.95 3.10 1.24
N TRP A 76 -13.86 2.34 1.35
CA TRP A 76 -12.52 2.92 1.40
C TRP A 76 -12.15 3.56 0.07
N VAL A 77 -12.31 2.84 -1.05
CA VAL A 77 -11.98 3.35 -2.39
C VAL A 77 -12.78 4.60 -2.74
N ASN A 78 -14.09 4.62 -2.45
CA ASN A 78 -14.95 5.78 -2.70
C ASN A 78 -14.62 6.99 -1.80
N GLY A 79 -13.99 6.75 -0.65
CA GLY A 79 -13.55 7.81 0.27
C GLY A 79 -12.17 8.37 -0.08
N LEU A 80 -11.43 7.74 -0.99
CA LEU A 80 -10.24 8.32 -1.57
C LEU A 80 -10.72 9.39 -2.58
N ASP A 81 -10.26 10.63 -2.44
CA ASP A 81 -10.54 11.73 -3.39
C ASP A 81 -9.77 11.50 -4.70
N LEU A 82 -10.17 10.44 -5.41
CA LEU A 82 -9.55 9.96 -6.64
C LEU A 82 -10.23 10.69 -7.80
N LYS A 83 -9.48 11.57 -8.48
CA LYS A 83 -9.86 12.17 -9.75
C LYS A 83 -9.38 11.33 -10.93
#